data_AF-A0A2H3CXY2-F1
#
_entry.id   AF-A0A2H3CXY2-F1
#
_cell.length_a   1.000
_cell.length_b   1.000
_cell.length_c   1.000
_cell.angle_alpha   90.00
_cell.angle_beta   90.00
_cell.angle_gamma   90.00
#
_symmetry.space_group_name_H-M   'P 1'
#
loop_
_entity.id
_entity.type
_entity.pdbx_description
1 polymer ?
#
loop_
_entity_poly.entity_id
_entity_poly.type
_entity_poly.pdbx_seq_one_letter_code
_entity_poly.pdbx_strand_id
1 'polypeptide(L)'
;FSTIPPYPRENDFLGPYNKFLHTVFPADSDYTVIPQSYSFLDLYDSANTIIKFEVVFKDNPVFFLQIKEPQILAVLSTHEKADDQMRKCMRDLAPICLLNMLHGVCTLSTHLSFYSYNKQTCISLLDLYCLDMQ
;
A
#
# COMPACT_ATOMS: atom_id res chain seq x y z
N PHE A 1 -7.10 15.43 -3.99
CA PHE A 1 -7.38 14.53 -5.13
C PHE A 1 -7.96 15.27 -6.34
N SER A 2 -8.44 16.51 -6.19
CA SER A 2 -8.94 17.38 -7.27
C SER A 2 -7.96 17.73 -8.41
N THR A 3 -6.67 17.41 -8.28
CA THR A 3 -5.63 17.71 -9.28
C THR A 3 -5.22 16.50 -10.11
N ILE A 4 -5.88 15.36 -9.95
CA ILE A 4 -5.56 14.12 -10.67
C ILE A 4 -6.08 14.23 -12.12
N PRO A 5 -5.26 13.94 -13.14
CA PRO A 5 -5.66 14.09 -14.55
C PRO A 5 -6.72 13.05 -14.96
N PRO A 6 -7.47 13.30 -16.05
CA PRO A 6 -8.27 12.26 -16.67
C PRO A 6 -7.35 11.12 -17.16
N TYR A 7 -7.71 9.87 -16.86
CA TYR A 7 -6.91 8.65 -17.07
C TYR A 7 -5.62 8.60 -16.23
N PRO A 8 -5.72 8.61 -14.90
CA PRO A 8 -4.56 8.68 -14.05
C PRO A 8 -3.76 7.38 -14.04
N ARG A 9 -2.44 7.54 -13.91
CA ARG A 9 -1.45 6.48 -13.71
C ARG A 9 -1.05 6.42 -12.23
N GLU A 10 -0.39 5.34 -11.82
CA GLU A 10 0.09 5.17 -10.43
C GLU A 10 0.88 6.39 -9.91
N ASN A 11 1.76 6.94 -10.76
CA ASN A 11 2.60 8.08 -10.41
C ASN A 11 1.80 9.34 -10.06
N ASP A 12 0.60 9.50 -10.61
CA ASP A 12 -0.28 10.65 -10.33
C ASP A 12 -0.82 10.64 -8.90
N PHE A 13 -0.81 9.46 -8.25
CA PHE A 13 -1.26 9.27 -6.87
C PHE A 13 -0.13 9.40 -5.84
N LEU A 14 1.14 9.41 -6.26
CA LEU A 14 2.28 9.51 -5.34
C LEU A 14 2.29 10.81 -4.54
N GLY A 15 2.13 11.95 -5.22
CA GLY A 15 2.07 13.25 -4.56
C GLY A 15 0.93 13.35 -3.54
N PRO A 16 -0.32 13.04 -3.94
CA PRO A 16 -1.46 13.01 -3.02
C PRO A 16 -1.25 12.09 -1.80
N TYR A 17 -0.82 10.84 -2.00
CA TYR A 17 -0.63 9.92 -0.89
C TYR A 17 0.58 10.25 -0.03
N ASN A 18 1.67 10.76 -0.61
CA ASN A 18 2.80 11.26 0.17
C ASN A 18 2.38 12.42 1.08
N LYS A 19 1.59 13.38 0.55
CA LYS A 19 1.04 14.48 1.34
C LYS A 19 0.11 13.98 2.44
N PHE A 20 -0.76 13.02 2.12
CA PHE A 20 -1.66 12.41 3.10
C PHE A 20 -0.88 11.73 4.24
N LEU A 21 0.12 10.91 3.90
CA LEU A 21 0.95 10.22 4.88
C LEU A 21 1.69 11.21 5.79
N HIS A 22 2.23 12.31 5.26
CA HIS A 22 2.87 13.34 6.09
C HIS A 22 1.90 14.16 6.94
N THR A 23 0.59 14.09 6.67
CA THR A 23 -0.44 14.68 7.55
C THR A 23 -0.70 13.77 8.76
N VAL A 24 -0.65 12.46 8.57
CA VAL A 24 -0.88 11.44 9.62
C VAL A 24 0.40 11.12 10.40
N PHE A 25 1.55 11.16 9.71
CA PHE A 25 2.89 10.92 10.23
C PHE A 25 3.76 12.17 9.95
N PRO A 26 3.65 13.21 10.78
CA PRO A 26 4.41 14.44 10.63
C PRO A 26 5.93 14.21 10.63
N ALA A 27 6.67 15.04 9.91
CA ALA A 27 8.12 14.92 9.78
C ALA A 27 8.90 15.17 11.09
N ASP A 28 8.28 15.84 12.07
CA ASP A 28 8.80 16.09 13.41
C ASP A 28 8.40 15.00 14.43
N SER A 29 7.69 13.95 13.97
CA SER A 29 7.37 12.78 14.79
C SER A 29 8.51 11.76 14.78
N ASP A 30 8.39 10.72 15.62
CA ASP A 30 9.33 9.59 15.66
C ASP A 30 9.18 8.61 14.47
N TYR A 31 8.25 8.89 13.54
CA TYR A 31 7.97 8.04 12.40
C TYR A 31 8.63 8.59 11.13
N THR A 32 9.18 7.69 10.32
CA THR A 32 9.75 8.01 9.01
C THR A 32 8.89 7.39 7.92
N VAL A 33 8.47 8.20 6.94
CA VAL A 33 7.78 7.74 5.73
C VAL A 33 8.83 7.52 4.63
N ILE A 34 8.93 6.29 4.13
CA ILE A 34 9.93 5.87 3.15
C ILE A 34 9.22 5.41 1.86
N PRO A 35 9.33 6.14 0.74
CA PRO A 35 8.87 5.67 -0.55
C PRO A 35 9.79 4.57 -1.08
N GLN A 36 9.20 3.46 -1.55
CA GLN A 36 9.88 2.32 -2.15
C GLN A 36 9.22 2.00 -3.49
N SER A 37 10.04 1.81 -4.52
CA SER A 37 9.60 1.31 -5.82
C SER A 37 10.29 -0.03 -6.09
N TYR A 38 9.51 -1.09 -6.24
CA TYR A 38 10.01 -2.39 -6.67
C TYR A 38 9.55 -2.66 -8.09
N SER A 39 10.51 -2.90 -8.98
CA SER A 39 10.22 -3.50 -10.28
C SER A 39 10.43 -5.00 -10.14
N PHE A 40 9.36 -5.78 -10.16
CA PHE A 40 9.48 -7.23 -10.31
C PHE A 40 9.91 -7.50 -11.76
N LEU A 41 11.19 -7.81 -11.96
CA LEU A 41 11.73 -8.34 -13.22
C LEU A 41 11.31 -9.81 -13.38
N ASP A 42 10.01 -10.11 -13.36
CA ASP A 42 9.52 -11.40 -13.81
C ASP A 42 9.36 -11.32 -15.32
N LEU A 43 10.18 -12.09 -16.04
CA LEU A 43 10.43 -12.07 -17.50
C LEU A 43 9.21 -12.24 -18.42
N TYR A 44 7.97 -12.21 -17.92
CA TYR A 44 6.74 -12.40 -18.71
C TYR A 44 5.58 -11.47 -18.35
N ASP A 45 5.67 -10.63 -17.31
CA ASP A 45 4.57 -9.74 -16.89
C ASP A 45 5.10 -8.32 -16.65
N SER A 46 5.36 -7.60 -17.75
CA SER A 46 6.04 -6.29 -17.82
C SER A 46 5.29 -5.11 -17.17
N ALA A 47 4.35 -5.35 -16.26
CA ALA A 47 3.46 -4.32 -15.72
C ALA A 47 3.28 -4.35 -14.18
N ASN A 48 4.10 -5.08 -13.42
CA ASN A 48 3.94 -5.17 -11.96
C ASN A 48 4.98 -4.33 -11.19
N THR A 49 5.08 -3.03 -11.49
CA THR A 49 5.81 -2.13 -10.59
C THR A 49 4.95 -1.91 -9.35
N ILE A 50 5.48 -2.22 -8.16
CA ILE A 50 4.77 -1.94 -6.91
C ILE A 50 5.39 -0.69 -6.31
N ILE A 51 4.59 0.37 -6.25
CA ILE A 51 4.95 1.55 -5.47
C ILE A 51 4.34 1.42 -4.09
N LYS A 52 5.20 1.52 -3.06
CA LYS A 52 4.84 1.33 -1.66
C LYS A 52 5.44 2.45 -0.83
N PHE A 53 4.70 2.95 0.15
CA PHE A 53 5.25 3.74 1.24
C PHE A 53 5.32 2.87 2.49
N GLU A 54 6.48 2.81 3.13
CA GLU A 54 6.62 2.20 4.45
C GLU A 54 6.72 3.29 5.51
N VAL A 55 6.01 3.09 6.61
CA VAL A 55 6.13 3.93 7.80
C VAL A 55 6.90 3.14 8.84
N VAL A 56 8.01 3.72 9.27
CA VAL A 56 9.01 3.08 10.12
C VAL A 56 9.11 3.81 11.44
N PHE A 57 9.15 3.07 12.55
CA PHE A 57 9.45 3.58 13.88
C PHE A 57 10.69 2.88 14.41
N LYS A 58 11.76 3.64 14.71
CA LYS A 58 13.06 3.11 15.17
C LYS A 58 13.55 1.94 14.30
N ASP A 59 13.62 2.14 12.99
CA ASP A 59 14.07 1.14 11.99
C ASP A 59 13.18 -0.10 11.83
N ASN A 60 11.99 -0.13 12.41
CA ASN A 60 11.04 -1.22 12.24
C ASN A 60 9.76 -0.77 11.52
N PRO A 61 9.26 -1.49 10.51
CA PRO A 61 8.02 -1.14 9.83
C PRO A 61 6.84 -1.31 10.77
N VAL A 62 5.98 -0.30 10.83
CA VAL A 62 4.75 -0.32 11.64
C VAL A 62 3.49 -0.21 10.80
N PHE A 63 3.62 0.31 9.57
CA PHE A 63 2.53 0.47 8.63
C PHE A 63 3.09 0.53 7.20
N PHE A 64 2.29 0.17 6.19
CA PHE A 64 2.65 0.41 4.80
C PHE A 64 1.43 0.66 3.90
N LEU A 65 1.65 1.41 2.84
CA LEU A 65 0.64 1.76 1.84
C LEU A 65 1.12 1.28 0.47
N GLN A 66 0.33 0.50 -0.26
CA GLN A 66 0.59 0.18 -1.66
C GLN A 66 -0.30 1.01 -2.58
N ILE A 67 0.27 1.48 -3.68
CA ILE A 67 -0.48 2.15 -4.75
C ILE A 67 -0.55 1.21 -5.95
N LYS A 68 -1.76 1.04 -6.50
CA LYS A 68 -2.04 0.24 -7.68
C LYS A 68 -2.65 1.09 -8.78
N GLU A 69 -2.35 0.74 -10.02
CA GLU A 69 -2.89 1.45 -11.18
C GLU A 69 -4.42 1.32 -11.24
N PRO A 70 -5.15 2.41 -11.53
CA PRO A 70 -6.60 2.35 -11.69
C PRO A 70 -7.05 1.44 -12.84
N GLN A 71 -6.30 1.38 -13.95
CA GLN A 71 -6.69 0.68 -15.18
C GLN A 71 -6.56 -0.84 -15.06
N ILE A 72 -5.72 -1.29 -14.14
CA ILE A 72 -5.45 -2.69 -13.82
C ILE A 72 -6.74 -3.40 -13.32
N LEU A 73 -7.77 -2.66 -12.89
CA LEU A 73 -8.91 -3.16 -12.11
C LEU A 73 -10.21 -3.44 -12.88
N ALA A 74 -10.23 -3.27 -14.21
CA ALA A 74 -11.41 -3.68 -14.99
C ALA A 74 -11.63 -5.21 -15.00
N VAL A 75 -10.68 -5.99 -14.46
CA VAL A 75 -10.66 -7.45 -14.51
C VAL A 75 -10.50 -8.02 -13.09
N LEU A 76 -11.39 -8.94 -12.72
CA LEU A 76 -11.39 -9.62 -11.40
C LEU A 76 -10.04 -10.29 -11.08
N SER A 77 -9.40 -10.90 -12.09
CA SER A 77 -8.10 -11.55 -11.92
C SER A 77 -7.01 -10.60 -11.44
N THR A 78 -7.12 -9.31 -11.75
CA THR A 78 -6.14 -8.33 -11.32
C THR A 78 -6.38 -7.84 -9.89
N HIS A 79 -7.64 -7.82 -9.44
CA HIS A 79 -7.95 -7.64 -8.02
C HIS A 79 -7.36 -8.76 -7.18
N GLU A 80 -7.50 -10.02 -7.62
CA GLU A 80 -6.89 -11.18 -6.94
C GLU A 80 -5.37 -11.05 -6.87
N LYS A 81 -4.71 -10.70 -7.99
CA LYS A 81 -3.26 -10.45 -8.00
C LYS A 81 -2.84 -9.34 -7.03
N ALA A 82 -3.60 -8.25 -6.93
CA ALA A 82 -3.31 -7.16 -6.01
C ALA A 82 -3.45 -7.59 -4.54
N ASP A 83 -4.48 -8.39 -4.23
CA ASP A 83 -4.69 -8.99 -2.91
C ASP A 83 -3.54 -9.94 -2.54
N ASP A 84 -3.12 -10.80 -3.46
CA ASP A 84 -2.00 -11.72 -3.27
C ASP A 84 -0.69 -10.97 -2.99
N GLN A 85 -0.42 -9.90 -3.75
CA GLN A 85 0.75 -9.05 -3.54
C GLN A 85 0.72 -8.35 -2.19
N MET A 86 -0.45 -7.85 -1.76
CA MET A 86 -0.61 -7.24 -0.44
C MET A 86 -0.37 -8.25 0.69
N ARG A 87 -0.97 -9.44 0.60
CA ARG A 87 -0.75 -10.52 1.58
C ARG A 87 0.69 -11.00 1.60
N LYS A 88 1.37 -11.03 0.46
CA LYS A 88 2.81 -11.34 0.39
C LYS A 88 3.63 -10.28 1.14
N CYS A 89 3.40 -8.99 0.88
CA CYS A 89 4.08 -7.93 1.62
C CYS A 89 3.81 -7.97 3.13
N MET A 90 2.57 -8.28 3.54
CA MET A 90 2.25 -8.49 4.96
C MET A 90 3.13 -9.58 5.59
N ARG A 91 3.27 -10.74 4.92
CA ARG A 91 4.10 -11.85 5.41
C ARG A 91 5.59 -11.50 5.44
N ASP A 92 6.07 -10.72 4.49
CA ASP A 92 7.48 -10.32 4.42
C ASP A 92 7.84 -9.29 5.50
N LEU A 93 6.92 -8.37 5.83
CA LEU A 93 7.14 -7.32 6.83
C LEU A 93 6.80 -7.74 8.26
N ALA A 94 5.87 -8.68 8.46
CA ALA A 94 5.43 -9.10 9.78
C ALA A 94 6.56 -9.58 10.71
N PRO A 95 7.58 -10.34 10.27
CA PRO A 95 8.69 -10.77 11.13
C PRO A 95 9.47 -9.60 11.74
N ILE A 96 9.66 -8.52 10.98
CA ILE A 96 10.43 -7.34 11.38
C ILE A 96 9.56 -6.21 11.97
N CYS A 97 8.24 -6.33 11.92
CA CYS A 97 7.33 -5.40 12.59
C CYS A 97 7.38 -5.60 14.12
N LEU A 98 7.56 -4.52 14.88
CA LEU A 98 7.55 -4.57 16.35
C LEU A 98 6.16 -4.84 16.94
N LEU A 99 5.11 -4.48 16.20
CA LEU A 99 3.73 -4.63 16.66
C LEU A 99 3.25 -6.07 16.43
N ASN A 100 2.43 -6.57 17.34
CA ASN A 100 1.75 -7.87 17.17
C ASN A 100 0.77 -7.86 15.99
N MET A 101 0.33 -6.67 15.58
CA MET A 101 -0.56 -6.45 14.45
C MET A 101 0.11 -5.48 13.48
N LEU A 102 0.35 -5.94 12.25
CA LEU A 102 0.82 -5.09 11.16
C LEU A 102 -0.39 -4.63 10.34
N HIS A 103 -0.51 -3.32 10.16
CA HIS A 103 -1.55 -2.72 9.33
C HIS A 103 -0.98 -2.27 7.99
N GLY A 104 -1.80 -2.35 6.96
CA GLY A 104 -1.43 -1.92 5.64
C GLY A 104 -2.65 -1.56 4.83
N VAL A 105 -2.46 -0.69 3.84
CA VAL A 105 -3.54 -0.19 3.00
C VAL A 105 -3.16 -0.35 1.54
N CYS A 106 -4.07 -0.92 0.74
CA CYS A 106 -3.95 -0.93 -0.70
C CYS A 106 -4.84 0.18 -1.25
N THR A 107 -4.26 1.04 -2.07
CA THR A 107 -4.99 2.11 -2.74
C THR A 107 -5.25 1.71 -4.18
N LEU A 108 -6.50 1.82 -4.58
CA LEU A 108 -7.04 1.42 -5.86
C LEU A 108 -7.77 2.64 -6.41
N SER A 109 -7.04 3.55 -7.06
CA SER A 109 -7.54 4.89 -7.37
C SER A 109 -8.02 5.63 -6.10
N THR A 110 -9.32 5.87 -5.96
CA THR A 110 -9.95 6.48 -4.78
C THR A 110 -10.41 5.48 -3.73
N HIS A 111 -10.37 4.18 -4.01
CA HIS A 111 -10.75 3.15 -3.05
C HIS A 111 -9.58 2.73 -2.18
N LEU A 112 -9.87 2.48 -0.91
CA LEU A 112 -8.91 2.00 0.07
C LEU A 112 -9.33 0.61 0.56
N SER A 113 -8.40 -0.33 0.50
CA SER A 113 -8.58 -1.66 1.08
C SER A 113 -7.65 -1.80 2.27
N PHE A 114 -8.19 -2.12 3.43
CA PHE A 114 -7.44 -2.19 4.68
C PHE A 114 -7.08 -3.64 4.99
N TYR A 115 -5.86 -3.84 5.42
CA TYR A 115 -5.33 -5.16 5.75
C TYR A 115 -4.74 -5.14 7.14
N SER A 116 -5.02 -6.22 7.88
CA SER A 116 -4.45 -6.45 9.20
C SER A 116 -3.84 -7.83 9.26
N TYR A 117 -2.56 -7.91 9.65
CA TYR A 117 -1.84 -9.16 9.84
C TYR A 117 -1.54 -9.36 11.32
N ASN A 118 -2.06 -10.43 11.90
CA ASN A 118 -1.75 -10.81 13.29
C ASN A 118 -0.59 -11.80 13.33
N LYS A 119 0.51 -11.43 14.00
CA LYS A 119 1.73 -12.24 14.10
C LYS A 119 1.54 -13.55 14.88
N GLN A 120 0.58 -13.61 15.79
CA GLN A 120 0.33 -14.77 16.65
C GLN A 120 -0.49 -15.85 15.93
N THR A 121 -1.47 -15.42 15.12
CA THR A 121 -2.34 -16.34 14.39
C THR A 121 -1.93 -16.54 12.94
N CYS A 122 -1.00 -15.72 12.43
CA CYS A 122 -0.58 -15.67 11.04
C CYS A 122 -1.73 -15.38 10.05
N ILE A 123 -2.80 -14.72 10.53
CA ILE A 123 -3.99 -14.41 9.72
C ILE A 123 -3.85 -13.01 9.13
N SER A 124 -4.11 -12.90 7.82
CA SER A 124 -4.32 -11.63 7.12
C SER A 124 -5.81 -11.41 6.86
N LEU A 125 -6.42 -10.43 7.50
CA LEU A 125 -7.80 -10.02 7.23
C LEU A 125 -7.80 -8.85 6.25
N LEU A 126 -8.73 -8.89 5.31
CA LEU A 126 -9.04 -7.79 4.41
C LEU A 126 -10.36 -7.18 4.87
N ASP A 127 -10.31 -5.94 5.32
CA ASP A 127 -11.49 -5.13 5.60
C ASP A 127 -11.71 -4.16 4.44
N LEU A 128 -12.74 -4.42 3.64
CA LEU A 128 -13.11 -3.57 2.50
C LEU A 128 -13.92 -2.38 3.00
N TYR A 129 -13.28 -1.22 3.08
CA TYR A 129 -13.95 0.06 3.33
C TYR A 129 -13.85 0.94 2.08
N CYS A 130 -14.93 1.06 1.31
CA CYS A 130 -14.99 2.09 0.26
C CYS A 130 -15.06 3.48 0.91
N LEU A 131 -13.91 4.07 1.18
CA LEU A 131 -13.78 5.48 1.53
C LEU A 131 -13.61 6.28 0.25
N ASP A 132 -14.67 6.95 -0.20
CA ASP A 132 -14.58 7.89 -1.31
C ASP A 132 -13.82 9.14 -0.83
N MET A 133 -12.56 9.24 -1.23
CA MET A 133 -11.76 10.45 -1.02
C MET A 133 -12.21 11.55 -2.00
N GLN A 134 -13.23 12.33 -1.62
CA GLN A 134 -13.66 13.54 -2.34
C GLN A 134 -12.62 14.66 -2.30
#